data_AF-A0A9X0BHD6-F1
#
_entry.id   AF-A0A9X0BHD6-F1
#
_cell.length_a   1.000
_cell.length_b   1.000
_cell.length_c   1.000
_cell.angle_alpha   90.00
_cell.angle_beta   90.00
_cell.angle_gamma   90.00
#
_symmetry.space_group_name_H-M   'P 1'
#
loop_
_entity.id
_entity.type
_entity.pdbx_description
1 polymer ?
#
loop_
_entity_poly.entity_id
_entity_poly.type
_entity_poly.pdbx_seq_one_letter_code
_entity_poly.pdbx_strand_id
1 'polypeptide(L)'
;MNHDSHPQDDENSYVVGRQTPDIDGLCHDYTLRRHKYEKRANEGSLRCREDWKQYIGSIERWGSCNPYEGHFASLVLPLCKPERLELVSYIFECEQTHFLLCLSLENGTANQYIKSKDAFLYDEVLESVSKALVNGHQPGEEKESTMS
;
A
#
# COMPACT_ATOMS: atom_id res chain seq x y z
N MET A 1 -4.05 -39.58 -2.69
CA MET A 1 -2.65 -39.38 -2.27
C MET A 1 -2.52 -37.92 -1.88
N ASN A 2 -2.27 -37.66 -0.60
CA ASN A 2 -2.20 -36.32 -0.03
C ASN A 2 -0.96 -35.59 -0.55
N HIS A 3 -1.15 -34.41 -1.12
CA HIS A 3 -0.06 -33.44 -1.29
C HIS A 3 -0.02 -32.54 -0.06
N ASP A 4 0.37 -33.10 1.08
CA ASP A 4 0.77 -32.30 2.25
C ASP A 4 2.20 -31.78 2.03
N SER A 5 2.37 -30.91 1.03
CA SER A 5 3.60 -30.12 0.93
C SER A 5 3.45 -28.95 1.88
N HIS A 6 4.11 -29.02 3.04
CA HIS A 6 4.24 -27.86 3.92
C HIS A 6 4.75 -26.64 3.10
N PRO A 7 4.22 -25.44 3.34
CA PRO A 7 4.72 -24.24 2.68
C PRO A 7 6.22 -24.09 2.95
N GLN A 8 7.02 -23.98 1.89
CA GLN A 8 8.47 -23.82 1.98
C GLN A 8 8.87 -22.39 1.63
N ASP A 9 10.06 -22.00 2.08
CA ASP A 9 10.72 -20.76 1.66
C ASP A 9 10.95 -20.75 0.14
N ASP A 10 11.03 -19.56 -0.44
CA ASP A 10 11.35 -19.38 -1.86
C ASP A 10 12.49 -18.37 -2.04
N GLU A 11 12.75 -17.94 -3.27
CA GLU A 11 13.82 -16.98 -3.58
C GLU A 11 13.67 -15.64 -2.84
N ASN A 12 12.43 -15.14 -2.70
CA ASN A 12 12.14 -13.78 -2.25
C ASN A 12 11.63 -13.71 -0.81
N SER A 13 11.08 -14.80 -0.27
CA SER A 13 10.44 -14.82 1.05
C SER A 13 10.69 -16.11 1.82
N TYR A 14 10.43 -16.03 3.12
CA TYR A 14 10.42 -17.18 4.03
C TYR A 14 9.09 -17.27 4.76
N VAL A 15 8.71 -18.48 5.16
CA VAL A 15 7.49 -18.72 5.93
C VAL A 15 7.71 -18.26 7.36
N VAL A 16 6.75 -17.49 7.87
CA VAL A 16 6.76 -17.05 9.26
C VAL A 16 5.89 -17.99 10.08
N GLY A 17 6.47 -18.59 11.12
CA GLY A 17 5.70 -19.36 12.09
C GLY A 17 4.68 -18.45 12.77
N ARG A 18 3.39 -18.80 12.68
CA ARG A 18 2.31 -18.09 13.37
C ARG A 18 2.37 -18.41 14.86
N GLN A 19 3.20 -17.67 15.59
CA GLN A 19 3.33 -17.77 17.04
C GLN A 19 2.42 -16.78 17.76
N THR A 20 1.72 -15.88 17.05
CA THR A 20 0.87 -14.85 17.65
C THR A 20 -0.45 -15.45 18.14
N PRO A 21 -0.72 -15.48 19.46
CA PRO A 21 -1.95 -16.04 20.02
C PRO A 21 -3.21 -15.21 19.73
N ASP A 22 -3.06 -14.05 19.08
CA ASP A 22 -3.97 -12.90 19.14
C ASP A 22 -4.61 -12.54 17.79
N ILE A 23 -4.70 -13.50 16.87
CA ILE A 23 -5.36 -13.26 15.57
C ILE A 23 -6.86 -13.57 15.60
N ASP A 24 -7.44 -13.92 16.76
CA ASP A 24 -8.87 -14.22 16.95
C ASP A 24 -9.47 -15.17 15.89
N GLY A 25 -8.67 -16.14 15.44
CA GLY A 25 -9.06 -17.10 14.40
C GLY A 25 -9.04 -16.54 12.96
N LEU A 26 -8.66 -15.28 12.76
CA LEU A 26 -8.50 -14.68 11.44
C LEU A 26 -7.36 -15.33 10.66
N CYS A 27 -7.59 -15.50 9.36
CA CYS A 27 -6.61 -15.97 8.40
C CYS A 27 -5.99 -17.35 8.73
N HIS A 28 -6.63 -18.22 9.53
CA HIS A 28 -6.01 -19.45 10.05
C HIS A 28 -5.39 -20.36 8.98
N ASP A 29 -6.02 -20.45 7.80
CA ASP A 29 -5.57 -21.26 6.66
C ASP A 29 -4.54 -20.58 5.75
N TYR A 30 -4.22 -19.30 6.00
CA TYR A 30 -3.32 -18.55 5.15
C TYR A 30 -1.88 -18.71 5.63
N THR A 31 -0.96 -19.04 4.74
CA THR A 31 0.47 -19.02 5.08
C THR A 31 0.95 -17.57 5.16
N LEU A 32 1.51 -17.18 6.31
CA LEU A 32 2.20 -15.89 6.43
C LEU A 32 3.63 -16.02 5.92
N ARG A 33 4.05 -15.09 5.06
CA ARG A 33 5.41 -15.03 4.52
C ARG A 33 5.98 -13.64 4.75
N ARG A 34 7.30 -13.56 4.89
CA ARG A 34 8.03 -12.29 5.04
C ARG A 34 9.12 -12.20 4.00
N HIS A 35 9.18 -11.06 3.33
CA HIS A 35 10.14 -10.79 2.27
C HIS A 35 11.57 -10.68 2.84
N LYS A 36 12.53 -11.38 2.22
CA LYS A 36 13.95 -11.41 2.65
C LYS A 36 14.64 -10.05 2.56
N TYR A 37 14.20 -9.22 1.62
CA TYR A 37 14.74 -7.87 1.36
C TYR A 37 13.97 -6.74 2.05
N GLU A 38 13.33 -6.99 3.18
CA GLU A 38 12.54 -6.00 3.91
C GLU A 38 13.28 -4.68 4.22
N LYS A 39 14.61 -4.71 4.36
CA LYS A 39 15.40 -3.48 4.50
C LYS A 39 15.10 -2.47 3.39
N ARG A 40 14.93 -2.93 2.15
CA ARG A 40 14.56 -2.08 1.01
C ARG A 40 13.17 -1.48 1.16
N ALA A 41 12.24 -2.24 1.73
CA ALA A 41 10.90 -1.74 2.03
C ALA A 41 10.97 -0.59 3.04
N ASN A 42 11.73 -0.78 4.13
CA ASN A 42 11.96 0.27 5.12
C ASN A 42 12.65 1.50 4.52
N GLU A 43 13.66 1.32 3.66
CA GLU A 43 14.36 2.42 2.98
C GLU A 43 13.40 3.24 2.10
N GLY A 44 12.52 2.59 1.34
CA GLY A 44 11.51 3.26 0.51
C GLY A 44 10.53 4.09 1.33
N SER A 45 10.01 3.54 2.43
CA SER A 45 9.11 4.26 3.33
C SER A 45 9.81 5.42 4.06
N LEU A 46 11.04 5.22 4.54
CA LEU A 46 11.80 6.29 5.20
C LEU A 46 12.04 7.47 4.25
N ARG A 47 12.46 7.18 3.01
CA ARG A 47 12.63 8.21 1.97
C ARG A 47 11.33 8.95 1.70
N CYS A 48 10.20 8.25 1.58
CA CYS A 48 8.90 8.90 1.42
C CYS A 48 8.57 9.85 2.56
N ARG A 49 8.88 9.49 3.81
CA ARG A 49 8.64 10.36 4.97
C ARG A 49 9.54 11.60 4.96
N GLU A 50 10.79 11.46 4.51
CA GLU A 50 11.71 12.59 4.33
C GLU A 50 11.21 13.55 3.25
N ASP A 51 10.83 13.01 2.08
CA ASP A 51 10.25 13.78 0.98
C ASP A 51 8.95 14.46 1.44
N TRP A 52 8.05 13.74 2.12
CA TRP A 52 6.82 14.32 2.67
C TRP A 52 7.09 15.46 3.64
N LYS A 53 8.04 15.28 4.57
CA LYS A 53 8.44 16.32 5.53
C LYS A 53 8.99 17.56 4.82
N GLN A 54 9.74 17.37 3.73
CA GLN A 54 10.33 18.46 2.95
C GLN A 54 9.28 19.24 2.16
N TYR A 55 8.38 18.55 1.45
CA TYR A 55 7.48 19.18 0.50
C TYR A 55 6.13 19.59 1.11
N ILE A 56 5.59 18.77 2.02
CA ILE A 56 4.24 18.92 2.58
C ILE A 56 4.33 19.45 4.02
N GLY A 57 4.91 18.66 4.93
CA GLY A 57 5.04 19.03 6.34
C GLY A 57 5.25 17.83 7.27
N SER A 58 5.49 18.05 8.56
CA SER A 58 5.73 16.98 9.52
C SER A 58 4.48 16.13 9.80
N ILE A 59 4.67 14.80 9.92
CA ILE A 59 3.63 13.84 10.31
C ILE A 59 4.04 13.24 11.66
N GLU A 60 3.10 13.13 12.60
CA GLU A 60 3.35 12.58 13.94
C GLU A 60 3.03 11.08 14.07
N ARG A 61 2.50 10.46 13.01
CA ARG A 61 1.99 9.09 13.02
C ARG A 61 2.90 8.08 12.30
N TRP A 62 2.80 6.84 12.74
CA TRP A 62 3.49 5.68 12.15
C TRP A 62 2.78 5.24 10.87
N GLY A 63 3.56 4.82 9.86
CA GLY A 63 3.06 4.30 8.59
C GLY A 63 3.31 2.79 8.45
N SER A 64 3.91 2.38 7.35
CA SER A 64 4.09 0.98 6.95
C SER A 64 5.19 0.22 7.71
N CYS A 65 6.06 0.92 8.43
CA CYS A 65 7.18 0.34 9.16
C CYS A 65 6.73 -0.23 10.52
N ASN A 66 6.96 -1.53 10.74
CA ASN A 66 6.78 -2.18 12.04
C ASN A 66 8.05 -3.00 12.39
N PRO A 67 8.80 -2.64 13.44
CA PRO A 67 10.05 -3.31 13.78
C PRO A 67 9.86 -4.72 14.37
N TYR A 68 8.67 -5.06 14.85
CA TYR A 68 8.39 -6.34 15.51
C TYR A 68 7.83 -7.35 14.52
N GLU A 69 6.70 -7.02 13.88
CA GLU A 69 6.01 -7.93 12.96
C GLU A 69 6.55 -7.86 11.52
N GLY A 70 7.25 -6.78 11.20
CA GLY A 70 7.83 -6.52 9.89
C GLY A 70 7.06 -5.48 9.09
N HIS A 71 7.75 -4.90 8.12
CA HIS A 71 7.21 -3.88 7.23
C HIS A 71 6.00 -4.39 6.44
N PHE A 72 4.94 -3.59 6.34
CA PHE A 72 3.67 -3.95 5.70
C PHE A 72 3.84 -4.56 4.29
N ALA A 73 4.53 -3.87 3.39
CA ALA A 73 4.80 -4.36 2.03
C ALA A 73 5.56 -5.71 2.00
N SER A 74 6.41 -5.97 3.00
CA SER A 74 7.19 -7.21 3.08
C SER A 74 6.35 -8.41 3.50
N LEU A 75 5.22 -8.17 4.16
CA LEU A 75 4.27 -9.21 4.57
C LEU A 75 3.14 -9.39 3.55
N VAL A 76 2.65 -8.30 2.96
CA VAL A 76 1.52 -8.30 2.02
C VAL A 76 1.95 -8.67 0.60
N LEU A 77 3.17 -8.30 0.21
CA LEU A 77 3.74 -8.61 -1.11
C LEU A 77 5.03 -9.44 -1.00
N PRO A 78 4.99 -10.63 -0.37
CA PRO A 78 6.18 -11.43 -0.11
C PRO A 78 6.85 -11.97 -1.38
N LEU A 79 6.14 -11.96 -2.51
CA LEU A 79 6.64 -12.40 -3.82
C LEU A 79 7.06 -11.24 -4.73
N CYS A 80 7.05 -10.00 -4.22
CA CYS A 80 7.48 -8.83 -4.97
C CYS A 80 8.92 -9.03 -5.48
N LYS A 81 9.24 -8.48 -6.65
CA LYS A 81 10.63 -8.49 -7.11
C LYS A 81 11.48 -7.61 -6.19
N PRO A 82 12.66 -8.07 -5.72
CA PRO A 82 13.49 -7.30 -4.78
C PRO A 82 13.87 -5.89 -5.28
N GLU A 83 14.05 -5.71 -6.58
CA GLU A 83 14.36 -4.42 -7.21
C GLU A 83 13.17 -3.45 -7.27
N ARG A 84 11.93 -3.94 -7.06
CA ARG A 84 10.71 -3.12 -7.05
C ARG A 84 10.21 -2.80 -5.65
N LEU A 85 10.66 -3.55 -4.64
CA LEU A 85 10.13 -3.47 -3.29
C LEU A 85 10.28 -2.07 -2.66
N GLU A 86 11.41 -1.41 -2.89
CA GLU A 86 11.64 -0.04 -2.39
C GLU A 86 10.61 0.95 -2.94
N LEU A 87 10.40 0.94 -4.26
CA LEU A 87 9.45 1.83 -4.92
C LEU A 87 8.00 1.56 -4.47
N VAL A 88 7.62 0.29 -4.36
CA VAL A 88 6.28 -0.08 -3.91
C VAL A 88 6.05 0.37 -2.46
N SER A 89 7.03 0.20 -1.58
CA SER A 89 6.94 0.67 -0.20
C SER A 89 6.87 2.19 -0.10
N TYR A 90 7.62 2.92 -0.95
CA TYR A 90 7.50 4.37 -1.06
C TYR A 90 6.07 4.79 -1.40
N ILE A 91 5.44 4.13 -2.38
CA ILE A 91 4.05 4.42 -2.79
C ILE A 91 3.07 4.12 -1.66
N PHE A 92 3.19 2.96 -0.99
CA PHE A 92 2.33 2.62 0.14
C PHE A 92 2.46 3.61 1.30
N GLU A 93 3.68 4.05 1.62
CA GLU A 93 3.88 5.06 2.66
C GLU A 93 3.23 6.40 2.28
N CYS A 94 3.30 6.78 1.01
CA CYS A 94 2.66 7.99 0.48
C CYS A 94 1.13 7.92 0.63
N GLU A 95 0.52 6.82 0.18
CA GLU A 95 -0.94 6.62 0.31
C GLU A 95 -1.39 6.59 1.77
N GLN A 96 -0.66 5.87 2.63
CA GLN A 96 -0.97 5.78 4.05
C GLN A 96 -0.90 7.14 4.74
N THR A 97 0.13 7.92 4.39
CA THR A 97 0.34 9.26 4.94
C THR A 97 -0.73 10.23 4.44
N HIS A 98 -1.06 10.17 3.15
CA HIS A 98 -2.12 10.96 2.55
C HIS A 98 -3.45 10.69 3.24
N PHE A 99 -3.84 9.42 3.41
CA PHE A 99 -5.07 9.06 4.11
C PHE A 99 -5.13 9.63 5.55
N LEU A 100 -4.03 9.55 6.31
CA LEU A 100 -3.97 10.11 7.66
C LEU A 100 -4.11 11.63 7.68
N LEU A 101 -3.55 12.30 6.68
CA LEU A 101 -3.74 13.72 6.46
C LEU A 101 -5.21 14.05 6.16
N CYS A 102 -5.87 13.32 5.26
CA CYS A 102 -7.30 13.49 4.95
C CYS A 102 -8.14 13.42 6.23
N LEU A 103 -7.96 12.37 7.03
CA LEU A 103 -8.64 12.21 8.30
C LEU A 103 -8.33 13.34 9.28
N SER A 104 -7.09 13.82 9.31
CA SER A 104 -6.70 14.92 10.21
C SER A 104 -7.36 16.24 9.80
N LEU A 105 -7.51 16.49 8.50
CA LEU A 105 -8.22 17.64 7.95
C LEU A 105 -9.73 17.59 8.29
N GLU A 106 -10.37 16.44 8.05
CA GLU A 106 -11.78 16.21 8.37
C GLU A 106 -12.09 16.41 9.86
N ASN A 107 -11.21 15.90 10.73
CA ASN A 107 -11.36 16.01 12.17
C ASN A 107 -10.84 17.36 12.73
N GLY A 108 -10.39 18.28 11.88
CA GLY A 108 -9.90 19.60 12.28
C GLY A 108 -8.59 19.60 13.08
N THR A 109 -7.90 18.45 13.16
CA THR A 109 -6.65 18.26 13.91
C THR A 109 -5.40 18.59 13.11
N ALA A 110 -5.54 18.78 11.79
CA ALA A 110 -4.42 19.10 10.92
C ALA A 110 -3.88 20.52 11.19
N ASN A 111 -2.56 20.64 11.22
CA ASN A 111 -1.86 21.90 11.41
C ASN A 111 -2.23 22.92 10.32
N GLN A 112 -2.40 24.18 10.70
CA GLN A 112 -2.86 25.26 9.82
C GLN A 112 -1.91 25.51 8.63
N TYR A 113 -0.63 25.15 8.75
CA TYR A 113 0.37 25.19 7.68
C TYR A 113 0.14 24.15 6.57
N ILE A 114 -0.45 23.00 6.90
CA ILE A 114 -0.70 21.89 5.97
C ILE A 114 -1.96 22.17 5.13
N LYS A 115 -2.98 22.78 5.76
CA LYS A 115 -4.23 23.22 5.12
C LYS A 115 -4.01 24.16 3.91
N SER A 116 -2.90 24.90 3.86
CA SER A 116 -2.61 25.82 2.75
C SER A 116 -1.83 25.20 1.58
N LYS A 117 -1.26 24.00 1.75
CA LYS A 117 -0.44 23.31 0.72
C LYS A 117 -1.17 22.14 0.04
N ASP A 118 -2.06 21.44 0.75
CA ASP A 118 -2.70 20.21 0.24
C ASP A 118 -3.88 20.40 -0.72
N ALA A 119 -4.28 21.65 -0.99
CA ALA A 119 -5.29 21.91 -2.01
C ALA A 119 -4.85 21.47 -3.44
N PHE A 120 -3.56 21.17 -3.65
CA PHE A 120 -3.03 20.88 -4.98
C PHE A 120 -3.03 19.39 -5.36
N LEU A 121 -2.74 18.48 -4.41
CA LEU A 121 -2.64 17.02 -4.70
C LEU A 121 -4.00 16.30 -4.65
N TYR A 122 -4.96 16.84 -3.89
CA TYR A 122 -6.30 16.26 -3.77
C TYR A 122 -7.07 16.32 -5.08
N ASP A 123 -7.04 17.47 -5.75
CA ASP A 123 -7.81 17.70 -6.97
C ASP A 123 -7.20 16.94 -8.16
N GLU A 124 -5.88 17.00 -8.38
CA GLU A 124 -5.27 16.39 -9.56
C GLU A 124 -5.28 14.85 -9.52
N VAL A 125 -5.03 14.23 -8.36
CA VAL A 125 -4.97 12.77 -8.25
C VAL A 125 -6.37 12.16 -8.30
N LEU A 126 -7.36 12.72 -7.58
CA LEU A 126 -8.75 12.26 -7.68
C LEU A 126 -9.32 12.54 -9.06
N GLU A 127 -9.05 13.70 -9.67
CA GLU A 127 -9.51 13.99 -11.03
C GLU A 127 -8.85 13.06 -12.04
N SER A 128 -7.57 12.73 -11.88
CA SER A 128 -6.87 11.75 -12.73
C SER A 128 -7.42 10.33 -12.57
N VAL A 129 -7.67 9.89 -11.34
CA VAL A 129 -8.28 8.57 -11.05
C VAL A 129 -9.72 8.52 -11.55
N SER A 130 -10.53 9.56 -11.33
CA SER A 130 -11.89 9.65 -11.87
C SER A 130 -11.90 9.66 -13.40
N LYS A 131 -11.00 10.41 -14.05
CA LYS A 131 -10.87 10.39 -15.52
C LYS A 131 -10.47 9.01 -16.04
N ALA A 132 -9.55 8.32 -15.35
CA ALA A 132 -9.15 6.96 -15.73
C ALA A 132 -10.31 5.95 -15.60
N LEU A 133 -11.13 6.07 -14.56
CA LEU A 133 -12.30 5.22 -14.34
C LEU A 133 -13.44 5.51 -15.34
N VAL A 134 -13.64 6.77 -15.72
CA VAL A 134 -14.65 7.16 -16.73
C VAL A 134 -14.24 6.73 -18.14
N ASN A 135 -12.95 6.83 -18.49
CA ASN A 135 -12.46 6.43 -19.81
C ASN A 135 -12.34 4.91 -20.00
N GLY A 136 -12.34 4.13 -18.91
CA GLY A 136 -12.36 2.67 -18.95
C GLY A 136 -13.74 2.06 -19.22
N HIS A 137 -14.80 2.87 -19.24
CA HIS A 137 -16.17 2.44 -19.52
C HIS A 137 -16.65 3.03 -20.85
N GLN A 138 -16.10 2.55 -21.98
CA GLN A 138 -16.80 2.67 -23.26
C GLN A 138 -17.76 1.48 -23.39
N PRO A 139 -19.09 1.68 -23.31
CA PRO A 139 -20.03 0.64 -23.68
C PRO A 139 -19.85 0.36 -25.18
N GLY A 140 -19.57 -0.90 -25.51
CA GLY A 140 -19.38 -1.34 -26.89
C GLY A 140 -20.59 -0.98 -27.75
N GLU A 141 -20.31 -0.40 -28.92
CA GLU A 141 -21.28 -0.22 -30.00
C GLU A 141 -21.79 -1.59 -30.46
N GLU A 142 -22.97 -2.02 -29.97
CA GLU A 142 -23.74 -3.05 -30.65
C GLU A 142 -24.31 -2.45 -31.92
N LYS A 143 -23.70 -2.80 -33.05
CA LYS A 143 -24.23 -2.53 -34.39
C LYS A 143 -25.53 -3.31 -34.57
N GLU A 144 -26.65 -2.59 -34.54
CA GLU A 144 -27.96 -3.08 -34.96
C GLU A 144 -27.96 -3.34 -36.47
N SER A 145 -27.64 -4.59 -36.86
CA SER A 145 -27.75 -5.05 -38.24
C SER A 145 -29.22 -5.35 -38.55
N THR A 146 -29.95 -4.35 -39.01
CA THR A 146 -31.19 -4.54 -39.77
C THR A 146 -30.83 -5.19 -41.10
N MET A 147 -31.13 -6.49 -41.27
CA MET A 147 -31.21 -7.13 -42.58
C MET A 147 -32.66 -7.44 -42.89
N SER A 148 -33.10 -6.92 -44.04
CA SER A 148 -34.33 -7.21 -44.77
C SER A 148 -34.44 -8.68 -45.17
#